data_AF-A0A935SVG1-F1
#
_entry.id   AF-A0A935SVG1-F1
#
_cell.length_a   1.000
_cell.length_b   1.000
_cell.length_c   1.000
_cell.angle_alpha   90.00
_cell.angle_beta   90.00
_cell.angle_gamma   90.00
#
_symmetry.space_group_name_H-M   'P 1'
#
loop_
_entity.id
_entity.type
_entity.pdbx_description
1 polymer ?
#
loop_
_entity_poly.entity_id
_entity_poly.type
_entity_poly.pdbx_seq_one_letter_code
_entity_poly.pdbx_strand_id
1 'polypeptide(L)'
;MEIAEQIEKKAIALAAEREKELREKIQSETEVEKNALLFDLAEAREKLAASSKISIENERLKQQLNTQETELELKYSKLMTTQLQEEVEKAQKTANDAAEMKLREANRKVEVANEQVAEMKRKLEQGSVQLQGEVQELAIEEFLRETFRLDTIEEVKKGARGADCLQVVHTRKAEPWFHLL
;
A
#
# COMPACT_ATOMS: atom_id res chain seq x y z
N MET A 1 -43.29 -102.29 66.16
CA MET A 1 -41.90 -101.79 66.04
C MET A 1 -41.52 -101.58 64.57
N GLU A 2 -41.80 -102.55 63.70
CA GLU A 2 -41.48 -102.53 62.25
C GLU A 2 -42.14 -101.40 61.43
N ILE A 3 -43.38 -101.01 61.74
CA ILE A 3 -44.11 -99.93 61.05
C ILE A 3 -43.48 -98.56 61.32
N ALA A 4 -42.99 -98.32 62.54
CA ALA A 4 -42.37 -97.05 62.91
C ALA A 4 -41.05 -96.85 62.17
N GLU A 5 -40.24 -97.91 62.03
CA GLU A 5 -38.98 -97.88 61.30
C GLU A 5 -39.17 -97.65 59.79
N GLN A 6 -40.25 -98.20 59.20
CA GLN A 6 -40.61 -97.92 57.81
C GLN A 6 -41.07 -96.47 57.59
N ILE A 7 -41.78 -95.87 58.55
CA ILE A 7 -42.19 -94.46 58.48
C ILE A 7 -40.97 -93.55 58.56
N GLU A 8 -40.03 -93.84 59.45
CA GLU A 8 -38.80 -93.06 59.61
C GLU A 8 -37.90 -93.15 58.37
N LYS A 9 -37.70 -94.35 57.80
CA LYS A 9 -36.98 -94.53 56.53
C LYS A 9 -37.62 -93.75 55.36
N LYS A 10 -38.96 -93.75 55.27
CA LYS A 10 -39.68 -92.97 54.24
C LYS A 10 -39.56 -91.46 54.48
N ALA A 11 -39.58 -90.99 55.72
CA ALA A 11 -39.42 -89.57 56.05
C ALA A 11 -38.01 -89.07 55.69
N ILE A 12 -36.97 -89.86 55.98
CA ILE A 12 -35.58 -89.53 55.62
C ILE A 12 -35.41 -89.52 54.08
N ALA A 13 -35.96 -90.52 53.38
CA ALA A 13 -35.89 -90.57 51.92
C ALA A 13 -36.62 -89.38 51.27
N LEU A 14 -37.80 -89.01 51.79
CA LEU A 14 -38.56 -87.85 51.30
C LEU A 14 -37.83 -86.53 51.57
N ALA A 15 -37.20 -86.39 52.73
CA ALA A 15 -36.40 -85.21 53.08
C ALA A 15 -35.17 -85.08 52.17
N ALA A 16 -34.48 -86.20 51.89
CA ALA A 16 -33.32 -86.22 50.99
C ALA A 16 -33.71 -85.86 49.54
N GLU A 17 -34.85 -86.37 49.05
CA GLU A 17 -35.35 -86.02 47.71
C GLU A 17 -35.73 -84.54 47.62
N ARG A 18 -36.44 -84.01 48.62
CA ARG A 18 -36.77 -82.58 48.72
C ARG A 18 -35.53 -81.70 48.79
N GLU A 19 -34.50 -82.11 49.52
CA GLU A 19 -33.25 -81.36 49.61
C GLU A 19 -32.52 -81.34 48.27
N LYS A 20 -32.53 -82.47 47.55
CA LYS A 20 -31.95 -82.58 46.20
C LYS A 20 -32.70 -81.69 45.20
N GLU A 21 -34.03 -81.74 45.18
CA GLU A 21 -34.88 -80.88 44.33
C GLU A 21 -34.63 -79.39 44.61
N LEU A 22 -34.53 -79.00 45.89
CA LEU A 22 -34.24 -77.62 46.28
C LEU A 22 -32.83 -77.19 45.83
N ARG A 23 -31.82 -78.04 46.00
CA ARG A 23 -30.45 -77.77 45.54
C ARG A 23 -30.38 -77.60 44.02
N GLU A 24 -31.03 -78.49 43.26
CA GLU A 24 -31.08 -78.43 41.80
C GLU A 24 -31.80 -77.15 41.34
N LYS A 25 -32.90 -76.78 42.01
CA LYS A 25 -33.63 -75.55 41.69
C LYS A 25 -32.79 -74.30 41.94
N ILE A 26 -32.16 -74.20 43.12
CA ILE A 26 -31.27 -73.09 43.48
C ILE A 26 -30.08 -73.03 42.49
N GLN A 27 -29.49 -74.17 42.14
CA GLN A 27 -28.41 -74.21 41.18
C GLN A 27 -28.87 -73.76 39.79
N SER A 28 -30.08 -74.13 39.37
CA SER A 28 -30.64 -73.68 38.09
C SER A 28 -30.90 -72.16 38.07
N GLU A 29 -31.50 -71.63 39.14
CA GLU A 29 -31.80 -70.19 39.28
C GLU A 29 -30.51 -69.36 39.31
N THR A 30 -29.51 -69.79 40.09
CA THR A 30 -28.21 -69.12 40.19
C THR A 30 -27.42 -69.16 38.88
N GLU A 31 -27.47 -70.25 38.10
CA GLU A 31 -26.82 -70.31 36.79
C GLU A 31 -27.54 -69.42 35.76
N VAL A 32 -28.87 -69.30 35.81
CA VAL A 32 -29.61 -68.36 34.96
C VAL A 32 -29.23 -66.92 35.27
N GLU A 33 -29.23 -66.52 36.54
CA GLU A 33 -28.83 -65.17 36.97
C GLU A 33 -27.38 -64.86 36.60
N LYS A 34 -26.46 -65.80 36.85
CA LYS A 34 -25.04 -65.66 36.49
C LYS A 34 -24.85 -65.49 34.98
N ASN A 35 -25.56 -66.26 34.16
CA ASN A 35 -25.47 -66.14 32.71
C ASN A 35 -26.02 -64.81 32.20
N ALA A 36 -27.12 -64.31 32.79
CA ALA A 36 -27.64 -62.98 32.49
C ALA A 36 -26.63 -61.88 32.85
N LEU A 37 -26.03 -61.94 34.05
CA LEU A 37 -25.00 -60.98 34.47
C LEU A 37 -23.75 -61.03 33.59
N LEU A 38 -23.32 -62.22 33.15
CA LEU A 38 -22.18 -62.35 32.24
C LEU A 38 -22.48 -61.76 30.86
N PHE A 39 -23.71 -61.92 30.37
CA PHE A 39 -24.17 -61.32 29.12
C PHE A 39 -24.18 -59.79 29.21
N ASP A 40 -24.79 -59.22 30.26
CA ASP A 40 -24.83 -57.78 30.48
C ASP A 40 -23.43 -57.17 30.64
N LEU A 41 -22.53 -57.88 31.34
CA LEU A 41 -21.14 -57.46 31.50
C LEU A 41 -20.40 -57.46 30.15
N ALA A 42 -20.66 -58.45 29.29
CA ALA A 42 -20.06 -58.50 27.96
C ALA A 42 -20.55 -57.34 27.09
N GLU A 43 -21.86 -57.07 27.07
CA GLU A 43 -22.44 -55.96 26.31
C GLU A 43 -21.95 -54.59 26.82
N ALA A 44 -21.87 -54.41 28.14
CA ALA A 44 -21.35 -53.19 28.74
C ALA A 44 -19.86 -52.96 28.38
N ARG A 45 -19.04 -54.01 28.37
CA ARG A 45 -17.64 -53.94 27.95
C ARG A 45 -17.50 -53.59 26.47
N GLU A 46 -18.33 -54.17 25.61
CA GLU A 46 -18.33 -53.86 24.18
C GLU A 46 -18.71 -52.40 23.92
N LYS A 47 -19.78 -51.90 24.56
CA LYS A 47 -20.19 -50.49 24.49
C LYS A 47 -19.10 -49.56 25.00
N LEU A 48 -18.44 -49.90 26.11
CA LEU A 48 -17.34 -49.10 26.65
C LEU A 48 -16.15 -49.05 25.68
N ALA A 49 -15.78 -50.18 25.08
CA ALA A 49 -14.71 -50.26 24.09
C ALA A 49 -15.05 -49.46 22.82
N ALA A 50 -16.29 -49.56 22.33
CA ALA A 50 -16.76 -48.78 21.18
C ALA A 50 -16.76 -47.27 21.48
N SER A 51 -17.28 -46.85 22.63
CA SER A 51 -17.27 -45.46 23.07
C SER A 51 -15.85 -44.90 23.21
N SER A 52 -14.93 -45.69 23.77
CA SER A 52 -13.52 -45.31 23.90
C SER A 52 -12.86 -45.11 22.54
N LYS A 53 -13.12 -45.99 21.56
CA LYS A 53 -12.63 -45.85 20.19
C LYS A 53 -13.16 -44.59 19.50
N ILE A 54 -14.47 -44.31 19.64
CA ILE A 54 -15.09 -43.10 19.09
C ILE A 54 -14.48 -41.85 19.72
N SER A 55 -14.25 -41.85 21.04
CA SER A 55 -13.64 -40.72 21.73
C SER A 55 -12.21 -40.43 21.24
N ILE A 56 -11.40 -41.48 21.05
CA ILE A 56 -10.04 -41.35 20.50
C ILE A 56 -10.07 -40.78 19.09
N GLU A 57 -10.96 -41.28 18.23
CA GLU A 57 -11.08 -40.80 16.86
C GLU A 57 -11.60 -39.36 16.80
N ASN A 58 -12.54 -38.99 17.67
CA ASN A 58 -13.04 -37.63 17.76
C ASN A 58 -11.93 -36.64 18.16
N GLU A 59 -11.11 -37.02 19.14
CA GLU A 59 -9.97 -36.20 19.57
C GLU A 59 -8.92 -36.09 18.47
N ARG A 60 -8.62 -37.18 17.76
CA ARG A 60 -7.73 -37.19 16.60
C ARG A 60 -8.22 -36.24 15.49
N LEU A 61 -9.50 -36.30 15.15
CA LEU A 61 -10.11 -35.43 14.14
C LEU A 61 -10.10 -33.96 14.58
N LYS A 62 -10.37 -33.66 15.85
CA LYS A 62 -10.27 -32.30 16.40
C LYS A 62 -8.86 -31.73 16.28
N GLN A 63 -7.85 -32.53 16.63
CA GLN A 63 -6.45 -32.13 16.49
C GLN A 63 -6.11 -31.86 15.03
N GLN A 64 -6.53 -32.74 14.11
CA GLN A 64 -6.32 -32.55 12.67
C GLN A 64 -7.00 -31.26 12.16
N LEU A 65 -8.24 -31.01 12.57
CA LEU A 65 -8.97 -29.80 12.17
C LEU A 65 -8.25 -28.55 12.66
N ASN A 66 -7.85 -28.51 13.92
CA ASN A 66 -7.13 -27.37 14.50
C ASN A 66 -5.77 -27.14 13.81
N THR A 67 -5.04 -28.22 13.46
CA THR A 67 -3.81 -28.08 12.67
C THR A 67 -4.06 -27.53 11.27
N GLN A 68 -5.15 -27.94 10.62
CA GLN A 68 -5.52 -27.40 9.30
C GLN A 68 -5.95 -25.95 9.36
N GLU A 69 -6.73 -25.55 10.38
CA GLU A 69 -7.15 -24.17 10.60
C GLU A 69 -5.93 -23.26 10.79
N THR A 70 -5.02 -23.63 11.69
CA THR A 70 -3.79 -22.86 11.93
C THR A 70 -2.88 -22.79 10.70
N GLU A 71 -2.77 -23.86 9.90
CA GLU A 71 -2.04 -23.84 8.64
C GLU A 71 -2.68 -22.91 7.59
N LEU A 72 -4.02 -22.92 7.49
CA LEU A 72 -4.77 -22.06 6.58
C LEU A 72 -4.64 -20.59 6.98
N GLU A 73 -4.76 -20.27 8.27
CA GLU A 73 -4.52 -18.93 8.79
C GLU A 73 -3.11 -18.43 8.48
N LEU A 74 -2.10 -19.28 8.68
CA LEU A 74 -0.71 -18.95 8.35
C LEU A 74 -0.52 -18.70 6.84
N LYS A 75 -1.12 -19.54 5.99
CA LYS A 75 -1.07 -19.36 4.52
C LYS A 75 -1.75 -18.05 4.10
N TYR A 76 -2.92 -17.76 4.66
CA TYR A 76 -3.66 -16.53 4.37
C TYR A 76 -2.90 -15.29 4.84
N SER A 77 -2.35 -15.32 6.06
CA SER A 77 -1.53 -14.24 6.60
C SER A 77 -0.30 -13.94 5.72
N LYS A 78 0.40 -14.99 5.26
CA LYS A 78 1.53 -14.85 4.33
C LYS A 78 1.10 -14.24 2.99
N LEU A 79 0.03 -14.77 2.40
CA LEU A 79 -0.50 -14.26 1.13
C LEU A 79 -0.89 -12.78 1.23
N MET A 80 -1.60 -12.42 2.29
CA MET A 80 -2.03 -11.05 2.55
C MET A 80 -0.84 -10.12 2.75
N THR A 81 0.19 -10.57 3.47
CA THR A 81 1.43 -9.80 3.66
C THR A 81 2.14 -9.56 2.34
N THR A 82 2.29 -10.59 1.51
CA THR A 82 2.90 -10.46 0.18
C THR A 82 2.10 -9.54 -0.73
N GLN A 83 0.77 -9.69 -0.78
CA GLN A 83 -0.09 -8.81 -1.56
C GLN A 83 0.00 -7.35 -1.09
N LEU A 84 0.02 -7.12 0.22
CA LEU A 84 0.17 -5.78 0.77
C LEU A 84 1.52 -5.17 0.41
N GLN A 85 2.61 -5.95 0.47
CA GLN A 85 3.94 -5.51 0.04
C GLN A 85 3.95 -5.13 -1.44
N GLU A 86 3.39 -5.97 -2.31
CA GLU A 86 3.31 -5.68 -3.75
C GLU A 86 2.49 -4.41 -4.04
N GLU A 87 1.36 -4.22 -3.37
CA GLU A 87 0.54 -3.02 -3.54
C GLU A 87 1.22 -1.77 -3.00
N VAL A 88 1.92 -1.86 -1.86
CA VAL A 88 2.73 -0.74 -1.34
C VAL A 88 3.86 -0.39 -2.30
N GLU A 89 4.57 -1.38 -2.86
CA GLU A 89 5.63 -1.15 -3.85
C GLU A 89 5.07 -0.50 -5.13
N LYS A 90 3.92 -0.97 -5.64
CA LYS A 90 3.26 -0.36 -6.80
C LYS A 90 2.80 1.06 -6.50
N ALA A 91 2.19 1.30 -5.34
CA ALA A 91 1.75 2.62 -4.91
C ALA A 91 2.94 3.58 -4.76
N GLN A 92 4.04 3.12 -4.17
CA GLN A 92 5.26 3.92 -4.01
C GLN A 92 5.89 4.23 -5.37
N LYS A 93 5.97 3.24 -6.27
CA LYS A 93 6.51 3.44 -7.62
C LYS A 93 5.67 4.45 -8.41
N THR A 94 4.35 4.29 -8.43
CA THR A 94 3.45 5.22 -9.13
C THR A 94 3.51 6.63 -8.55
N ALA A 95 3.61 6.76 -7.22
CA ALA A 95 3.80 8.05 -6.56
C ALA A 95 5.14 8.70 -6.91
N ASN A 96 6.23 7.91 -6.92
CA ASN A 96 7.56 8.38 -7.29
C ASN A 96 7.62 8.82 -8.76
N ASP A 97 7.08 8.01 -9.68
CA ASP A 97 7.05 8.32 -11.11
C ASP A 97 6.25 9.61 -11.38
N ALA A 98 5.11 9.78 -10.70
CA ALA A 98 4.30 11.00 -10.79
C ALA A 98 5.02 12.24 -10.20
N ALA A 99 5.73 12.07 -9.08
CA ALA A 99 6.51 13.14 -8.47
C ALA A 99 7.70 13.53 -9.37
N GLU A 100 8.40 12.56 -9.94
CA GLU A 100 9.51 12.78 -10.85
C GLU A 100 9.05 13.51 -12.12
N MET A 101 7.91 13.12 -12.69
CA MET A 101 7.35 13.80 -13.85
C MET A 101 7.03 15.26 -13.54
N LYS A 102 6.37 15.55 -12.40
CA LYS A 102 6.09 16.93 -11.96
C LYS A 102 7.37 17.73 -11.72
N LEU A 103 8.40 17.11 -11.15
CA LEU A 103 9.70 17.75 -10.91
C LEU A 103 10.39 18.09 -12.24
N ARG A 104 10.37 17.17 -13.21
CA ARG A 104 10.91 17.41 -14.56
C ARG A 104 10.16 18.54 -15.26
N GLU A 105 8.83 18.56 -15.19
CA GLU A 105 8.03 19.66 -15.73
C GLU A 105 8.35 21.01 -15.07
N ALA A 106 8.47 21.04 -13.75
CA ALA A 106 8.82 22.25 -13.00
C ALA A 106 10.23 22.73 -13.37
N ASN A 107 11.22 21.83 -13.43
CA ASN A 107 12.58 22.15 -13.85
C ASN A 107 12.61 22.73 -15.27
N ARG A 108 11.85 22.14 -16.20
CA ARG A 108 11.77 22.67 -17.57
C ARG A 108 11.13 24.06 -17.63
N LYS A 109 10.09 24.31 -16.82
CA LYS A 109 9.49 25.65 -16.70
C LYS A 109 10.48 26.67 -16.14
N VAL A 110 11.26 26.29 -15.12
CA VAL A 110 12.31 27.14 -14.54
C VAL A 110 13.39 27.46 -15.56
N GLU A 111 13.84 26.46 -16.34
CA GLU A 111 14.83 26.64 -17.40
C GLU A 111 14.34 27.63 -18.46
N VAL A 112 13.13 27.43 -18.99
CA VAL A 112 12.53 28.36 -19.98
C VAL A 112 12.34 29.76 -19.39
N ALA A 113 11.91 29.88 -18.14
CA ALA A 113 11.76 31.18 -17.48
C ALA A 113 13.12 31.89 -17.33
N ASN A 114 14.18 31.17 -16.98
CA ASN A 114 15.53 31.73 -16.87
C ASN A 114 16.06 32.20 -18.22
N GLU A 115 15.83 31.44 -19.29
CA GLU A 115 16.18 31.85 -20.66
C GLU A 115 15.45 33.15 -21.05
N GLN A 116 14.15 33.23 -20.80
CA GLN A 116 13.36 34.44 -21.06
C GLN A 116 13.85 35.65 -20.24
N VAL A 117 14.18 35.45 -18.96
CA VAL A 117 14.74 36.51 -18.11
C VAL A 117 16.09 36.98 -18.63
N ALA A 118 16.96 36.07 -19.07
CA ALA A 118 18.25 36.43 -19.65
C ALA A 118 18.08 37.22 -20.96
N GLU A 119 17.16 36.82 -21.83
CA GLU A 119 16.86 37.55 -23.07
C GLU A 119 16.27 38.93 -22.80
N MET A 120 15.34 39.05 -21.84
CA MET A 120 14.79 40.34 -21.41
C MET A 120 15.85 41.27 -20.84
N LYS A 121 16.74 40.76 -19.98
CA LYS A 121 17.88 41.55 -19.47
C LYS A 121 18.75 42.09 -20.59
N ARG A 122 19.10 41.25 -21.57
CA ARG A 122 19.89 41.66 -22.74
C ARG A 122 19.18 42.74 -23.56
N LYS A 123 17.86 42.63 -23.77
CA LYS A 123 17.07 43.65 -24.48
C LYS A 123 17.00 44.96 -23.71
N LEU A 124 16.84 44.90 -22.38
CA LEU A 124 16.84 46.09 -21.52
C LEU A 124 18.21 46.79 -21.52
N GLU A 125 19.30 46.03 -21.41
CA GLU A 125 20.66 46.57 -21.51
C GLU A 125 20.91 47.24 -22.87
N GLN A 126 20.49 46.60 -23.96
CA GLN A 126 20.60 47.19 -25.31
C GLN A 126 19.74 48.45 -25.46
N GLY A 127 18.52 48.46 -24.93
CA GLY A 127 17.65 49.64 -24.93
C GLY A 127 18.22 50.79 -24.10
N SER A 128 18.87 50.50 -22.97
CA SER A 128 19.54 51.51 -22.15
C SER A 128 20.71 52.18 -22.87
N VAL A 129 21.50 51.42 -23.63
CA VAL A 129 22.60 51.98 -24.45
C VAL A 129 22.05 52.85 -25.57
N GLN A 130 20.97 52.43 -26.23
CA GLN A 130 20.34 53.22 -27.27
C GLN A 130 19.75 54.53 -26.71
N LEU A 131 19.03 54.46 -25.59
CA LEU A 131 18.48 55.63 -24.92
C LEU A 131 19.59 56.61 -24.49
N GLN A 132 20.73 56.09 -24.01
CA GLN A 132 21.87 56.93 -23.65
C GLN A 132 22.45 57.66 -24.88
N GLY A 133 22.53 56.99 -26.05
CA GLY A 133 22.95 57.63 -27.30
C GLY A 133 22.00 58.75 -27.72
N GLU A 134 20.69 58.48 -27.70
CA GLU A 134 19.66 59.47 -28.04
C GLU A 134 19.71 60.70 -27.11
N VAL A 135 20.00 60.50 -25.80
CA VAL A 135 20.17 61.61 -24.85
C VAL A 135 21.45 62.41 -25.14
N GLN A 136 22.55 61.75 -25.53
CA GLN A 136 23.80 62.44 -25.88
C GLN A 136 23.66 63.28 -27.17
N GLU A 137 22.97 62.74 -28.17
CA GLU A 137 22.65 63.46 -29.42
C GLU A 137 21.83 64.72 -29.12
N LEU A 138 20.75 64.60 -28.33
CA LEU A 138 19.94 65.75 -27.90
C LEU A 138 20.77 66.81 -27.14
N ALA A 139 21.66 66.38 -26.24
CA ALA A 139 22.52 67.30 -25.50
C ALA A 139 23.50 68.06 -26.42
N ILE A 140 24.02 67.42 -27.46
CA ILE A 140 24.89 68.05 -28.47
C ILE A 140 24.09 69.08 -29.28
N GLU A 141 22.87 68.73 -29.71
CA GLU A 141 22.01 69.66 -30.45
C GLU A 141 21.67 70.91 -29.63
N GLU A 142 21.29 70.74 -28.36
CA GLU A 142 21.03 71.85 -27.45
C GLU A 142 22.27 72.72 -27.26
N PHE A 143 23.44 72.11 -27.00
CA PHE A 143 24.69 72.84 -26.85
C PHE A 143 25.05 73.67 -28.09
N LEU A 144 24.92 73.08 -29.29
CA LEU A 144 25.23 73.78 -30.52
C LEU A 144 24.22 74.91 -30.81
N ARG A 145 22.93 74.72 -30.50
CA ARG A 145 21.89 75.76 -30.63
C ARG A 145 22.16 76.95 -29.69
N GLU A 146 22.60 76.67 -28.47
CA GLU A 146 22.94 77.71 -27.50
C GLU A 146 24.20 78.49 -27.89
N THR A 147 25.20 77.78 -28.42
CA THR A 147 26.51 78.34 -28.80
C THR A 147 26.43 79.13 -30.11
N PHE A 148 25.69 78.63 -31.10
CA PHE A 148 25.57 79.20 -32.44
C PHE A 148 24.14 79.68 -32.72
N ARG A 149 23.68 80.67 -31.96
CA ARG A 149 22.28 81.18 -32.00
C ARG A 149 21.81 81.73 -33.36
N LEU A 150 22.73 82.03 -34.27
CA LEU A 150 22.41 82.52 -35.62
C LEU A 150 22.29 81.37 -36.63
N ASP A 151 22.80 80.19 -36.29
CA ASP A 151 22.81 79.02 -37.16
C ASP A 151 21.55 78.18 -36.95
N THR A 152 21.14 77.44 -37.98
CA THR A 152 20.02 76.50 -37.87
C THR A 152 20.57 75.10 -37.66
N ILE A 153 20.05 74.39 -36.65
CA ILE A 153 20.47 73.02 -36.34
C ILE A 153 19.31 72.07 -36.58
N GLU A 154 19.49 71.19 -37.56
CA GLU A 154 18.50 70.19 -37.96
C GLU A 154 18.96 68.79 -37.54
N GLU A 155 18.03 68.03 -36.95
CA GLU A 155 18.23 66.62 -36.59
C GLU A 155 18.37 65.77 -37.86
N VAL A 156 19.38 64.90 -37.89
CA VAL A 156 19.54 63.93 -38.98
C VAL A 156 18.71 62.69 -38.64
N LYS A 157 17.77 62.33 -39.51
CA LYS A 157 16.87 61.19 -39.28
C LYS A 157 17.65 59.88 -39.06
N LYS A 158 17.23 59.13 -38.03
CA LYS A 158 17.73 57.78 -37.70
C LYS A 158 17.86 56.90 -38.95
N GLY A 159 19.07 56.41 -39.23
CA GLY A 159 19.37 55.52 -40.36
C GLY A 159 20.19 56.15 -41.50
N ALA A 160 20.45 57.45 -41.48
CA ALA A 160 21.45 58.08 -42.35
C ALA A 160 22.87 57.75 -41.86
N ARG A 161 23.81 57.40 -42.75
CA ARG A 161 25.21 57.17 -42.39
C ARG A 161 25.93 58.52 -42.36
N GLY A 162 26.47 58.91 -41.21
CA GLY A 162 27.24 60.15 -41.07
C GLY A 162 26.86 60.92 -39.80
N ALA A 163 27.17 62.23 -39.81
CA ALA A 163 27.07 63.17 -38.69
C ALA A 163 25.78 63.09 -37.84
N ASP A 164 25.92 63.44 -36.57
CA ASP A 164 24.85 63.40 -35.56
C ASP A 164 23.81 64.51 -35.75
N CYS A 165 24.22 65.69 -36.22
CA CYS A 165 23.33 66.81 -36.52
C CYS A 165 23.84 67.63 -37.71
N LEU A 166 22.93 68.32 -38.41
CA LEU A 166 23.26 69.20 -39.53
C LEU A 166 23.22 70.66 -39.05
N GLN A 167 24.38 71.31 -39.00
CA GLN A 167 24.49 72.74 -38.71
C GLN A 167 24.55 73.55 -40.00
N VAL A 168 23.56 74.41 -40.23
CA VAL A 168 23.54 75.39 -41.32
C VAL A 168 24.06 76.72 -40.80
N VAL A 169 25.31 77.02 -41.14
CA VAL A 169 26.00 78.23 -40.69
C VAL A 169 25.47 79.46 -41.41
N HIS A 170 24.92 80.43 -40.68
CA HIS A 170 24.42 81.68 -41.24
C HIS A 170 25.40 82.81 -40.95
N THR A 171 26.24 83.13 -41.93
CA THR A 171 27.12 84.28 -41.89
C THR A 171 26.34 85.57 -42.23
N ARG A 172 26.61 86.67 -41.50
CA ARG A 172 26.08 88.02 -41.85
C ARG A 172 26.65 88.58 -43.17
N LYS A 173 27.53 87.85 -43.85
CA LYS A 173 28.07 88.15 -45.17
C LYS A 173 28.02 86.89 -46.01
N ALA A 174 27.33 86.96 -47.15
CA ALA A 174 27.14 85.84 -48.07
C ALA A 174 28.47 85.38 -48.67
N GLU A 175 29.07 84.32 -48.11
CA GLU A 175 30.08 83.52 -48.80
C GLU A 175 29.86 82.04 -48.46
N PRO A 176 29.71 81.15 -49.47
CA PRO A 176 29.39 79.75 -49.23
C PRO A 176 30.65 78.97 -48.90
N TRP A 177 30.68 78.31 -47.75
CA TRP A 177 31.68 77.29 -47.43
C TRP A 177 30.97 75.99 -47.09
N PHE A 178 31.06 75.01 -47.99
CA PHE A 178 30.74 73.62 -47.66
C PHE A 178 31.90 73.04 -46.86
N HIS A 179 31.67 72.68 -45.61
CA HIS A 179 32.46 71.68 -44.91
C HIS A 179 31.54 70.51 -44.57
N LEU A 180 31.77 69.39 -45.25
CA LEU A 180 31.28 68.09 -44.82
C LEU A 180 32.22 67.59 -43.72
N LEU A 181 31.67 67.32 -42.55
CA LEU A 181 32.20 66.35 -41.60
C LEU A 181 31.30 65.12 -41.63
#